data_AF-A0A013WX82-F1
#
_entry.id   AF-A0A013WX82-F1
#
_cell.length_a   1.000
_cell.length_b   1.000
_cell.length_c   1.000
_cell.angle_alpha   90.00
_cell.angle_beta   90.00
_cell.angle_gamma   90.00
#
_symmetry.space_group_name_H-M   'P 1'
#
loop_
_entity.id
_entity.type
_entity.pdbx_description
1 polymer ?
#
loop_
_entity_poly.entity_id
_entity_poly.type
_entity_poly.pdbx_seq_one_letter_code
_entity_poly.pdbx_strand_id
1 'polypeptide(L)'
;MPARWVLVRDPDGKREPQAFFSTDITLEPADIIALYVRRWQIEVTFAETRAHLGVETQRQWTDKAIARTTPALLGPYSLISLWAGDLLTNKSNPYSAAWYRKTSLTFSDAIGAVRLQLWVGDINQQSPPHREPHYIEVAGLI
;
A
#
# COMPACT_ATOMS: atom_id res chain seq x y z
N MET A 1 37.61 4.20 -1.74
CA MET A 1 36.60 5.21 -1.37
C MET A 1 36.46 5.22 0.15
N PRO A 2 36.33 6.38 0.82
CA PRO A 2 36.06 6.43 2.25
C PRO A 2 34.65 5.89 2.58
N ALA A 3 34.47 5.31 3.76
CA ALA A 3 33.19 4.82 4.27
C ALA A 3 33.11 5.01 5.79
N ARG A 4 31.92 5.35 6.31
CA ARG A 4 31.65 5.44 7.75
C ARG A 4 31.04 4.14 8.22
N TRP A 5 31.63 3.54 9.26
CA TRP A 5 31.18 2.28 9.86
C TRP A 5 30.43 2.53 11.15
N VAL A 6 29.36 1.77 11.37
CA VAL A 6 28.53 1.81 12.59
C VAL A 6 28.40 0.39 13.13
N LEU A 7 28.88 0.17 14.36
CA LEU A 7 28.72 -1.10 15.07
C LEU A 7 27.55 -1.00 16.04
N VAL A 8 26.54 -1.84 15.84
CA VAL A 8 25.38 -1.95 16.74
C VAL A 8 25.54 -3.18 17.61
N ARG A 9 25.43 -2.98 18.93
CA ARG A 9 25.45 -4.06 19.92
C ARG A 9 24.13 -4.05 20.68
N ASP A 10 23.54 -5.23 20.83
CA ASP A 10 22.37 -5.40 21.68
C ASP A 10 22.79 -5.33 23.16
N PRO A 11 22.24 -4.40 23.96
CA PRO A 11 22.59 -4.29 25.38
C PRO A 11 22.27 -5.56 26.18
N ASP A 12 21.26 -6.33 25.78
CA ASP A 12 20.88 -7.59 26.44
C ASP A 12 21.70 -8.79 25.93
N GLY A 13 22.53 -8.61 24.89
CA GLY A 13 23.30 -9.68 24.27
C GLY A 13 22.48 -10.75 23.57
N LYS A 14 21.18 -10.52 23.29
CA LYS A 14 20.31 -11.49 22.59
C LYS A 14 20.63 -11.60 21.10
N ARG A 15 21.27 -10.58 20.54
CA ARG A 15 21.68 -10.53 19.13
C ARG A 15 23.19 -10.32 19.04
N GLU A 16 23.80 -11.01 18.08
CA GLU A 16 25.20 -10.78 17.75
C GLU A 16 25.42 -9.33 17.28
N PRO A 17 26.59 -8.74 17.59
CA PRO A 17 26.96 -7.42 17.09
C PRO A 17 26.88 -7.36 15.56
N GLN A 18 26.25 -6.31 15.03
CA GLN A 18 26.07 -6.10 13.60
C GLN A 18 26.80 -4.84 13.15
N ALA A 19 27.44 -4.91 11.99
CA ALA A 19 28.14 -3.79 11.38
C ALA A 19 27.34 -3.27 10.17
N PHE A 20 27.11 -1.97 10.16
CA PHE A 20 26.51 -1.23 9.05
C PHE A 20 27.52 -0.21 8.52
N PHE A 21 27.36 0.19 7.26
CA PHE A 21 28.21 1.22 6.68
C PHE A 21 27.44 2.14 5.73
N SER A 22 28.00 3.33 5.52
CA SER A 22 27.54 4.29 4.54
C SER A 22 28.73 4.83 3.74
N THR A 23 28.53 5.03 2.44
CA THR A 23 29.47 5.74 1.57
C THR A 23 29.41 7.26 1.80
N ASP A 24 28.28 7.78 2.28
CA ASP A 24 28.16 9.13 2.78
C ASP A 24 28.69 9.18 4.22
N ILE A 25 29.83 9.83 4.39
CA ILE A 25 30.53 9.94 5.67
C ILE A 25 29.97 11.06 6.56
N THR A 26 29.08 11.91 6.03
CA THR A 26 28.48 13.04 6.76
C THR A 26 27.27 12.62 7.58
N LEU A 27 26.64 11.48 7.26
CA LEU A 27 25.49 10.95 7.98
C LEU A 27 25.85 10.55 9.40
N GLU A 28 25.03 10.95 10.36
CA GLU A 28 25.17 10.52 11.74
C GLU A 28 24.87 9.01 11.89
N PRO A 29 25.46 8.33 12.89
CA PRO A 29 25.33 6.87 13.03
C PRO A 29 23.87 6.43 13.18
N ALA A 30 23.04 7.22 13.89
CA ALA A 30 21.62 6.94 14.05
C ALA A 30 20.84 7.01 12.72
N ASP A 31 21.20 7.96 11.84
CA ASP A 31 20.55 8.11 10.54
C ASP A 31 20.89 6.94 9.60
N ILE A 32 22.12 6.44 9.65
CA ILE A 32 22.54 5.24 8.90
C ILE A 32 21.65 4.05 9.28
N ILE A 33 21.41 3.85 10.58
CA ILE A 33 20.53 2.78 11.06
C ILE A 33 19.07 3.05 10.68
N ALA A 34 18.59 4.29 10.82
CA ALA A 34 17.22 4.64 10.44
C ALA A 34 16.95 4.36 8.95
N LEU A 35 17.90 4.69 8.06
CA LEU A 35 17.83 4.36 6.63
C LEU A 35 17.82 2.85 6.40
N TYR A 36 18.66 2.10 7.11
CA TYR A 36 18.65 0.63 7.02
C TYR A 36 17.30 0.04 7.43
N VAL A 37 16.70 0.53 8.52
CA VAL A 37 15.38 0.07 8.99
C VAL A 37 14.30 0.35 7.93
N ARG A 38 14.36 1.51 7.25
CA ARG A 38 13.41 1.83 6.16
C ARG A 38 13.46 0.84 4.99
N ARG A 39 14.53 0.06 4.82
CA ARG A 39 14.61 -1.00 3.81
C ARG A 39 13.45 -2.00 3.91
N TRP A 40 12.96 -2.28 5.12
CA TRP A 40 11.85 -3.20 5.33
C TRP A 40 10.57 -2.81 4.59
N GLN A 41 10.39 -1.52 4.27
CA GLN A 41 9.24 -1.04 3.50
C GLN A 41 9.15 -1.67 2.10
N ILE A 42 10.29 -2.11 1.53
CA ILE A 42 10.31 -2.83 0.24
C ILE A 42 9.63 -4.20 0.39
N GLU A 43 9.87 -4.90 1.50
CA GLU A 43 9.27 -6.20 1.76
C GLU A 43 7.76 -6.08 1.97
N VAL A 44 7.32 -5.04 2.68
CA VAL A 44 5.90 -4.69 2.81
C VAL A 44 5.29 -4.40 1.45
N THR A 45 5.96 -3.62 0.60
CA THR A 45 5.49 -3.33 -0.76
C THR A 45 5.28 -4.60 -1.57
N PHE A 46 6.23 -5.54 -1.55
CA PHE A 46 6.06 -6.82 -2.26
C PHE A 46 4.92 -7.67 -1.69
N ALA A 47 4.78 -7.72 -0.36
CA ALA A 47 3.68 -8.44 0.27
C ALA A 47 2.31 -7.87 -0.13
N GLU A 48 2.15 -6.55 -0.08
CA GLU A 48 0.91 -5.84 -0.43
C GLU A 48 0.59 -5.95 -1.93
N THR A 49 1.60 -5.82 -2.79
CA THR A 49 1.42 -5.94 -4.25
C THR A 49 0.98 -7.36 -4.64
N ARG A 50 1.52 -8.39 -3.98
CA ARG A 50 1.05 -9.77 -4.12
C ARG A 50 -0.40 -9.93 -3.65
N ALA A 51 -0.71 -9.43 -2.45
CA ALA A 51 -2.03 -9.62 -1.83
C ALA A 51 -3.16 -8.88 -2.56
N HIS A 52 -2.89 -7.67 -3.08
CA HIS A 52 -3.94 -6.78 -3.58
C HIS A 52 -3.92 -6.52 -5.08
N LEU A 53 -2.76 -6.71 -5.73
CA LEU A 53 -2.58 -6.42 -7.16
C LEU A 53 -2.31 -7.69 -7.98
N GLY A 54 -2.26 -8.87 -7.34
CA GLY A 54 -2.26 -10.15 -8.02
C GLY A 54 -0.93 -10.50 -8.71
N VAL A 55 0.20 -10.03 -8.17
CA VAL A 55 1.55 -10.33 -8.72
C VAL A 55 1.81 -11.83 -8.81
N GLU A 56 1.44 -12.62 -7.80
CA GLU A 56 1.66 -14.08 -7.81
C GLU A 56 0.53 -14.87 -8.44
N THR A 57 -0.61 -14.24 -8.70
CA THR A 57 -1.77 -14.91 -9.30
C THR A 57 -1.78 -14.80 -10.83
N GLN A 58 -0.69 -14.33 -11.45
CA GLN A 58 -0.57 -14.20 -12.90
C GLN A 58 -0.46 -15.58 -13.55
N ARG A 59 -1.21 -15.80 -14.65
CA ARG A 59 -1.18 -17.04 -15.45
C ARG A 59 -0.42 -16.86 -16.76
N GLN A 60 0.68 -16.12 -16.73
CA GLN A 60 1.51 -15.87 -17.92
C GLN A 60 2.45 -17.05 -18.16
N TRP A 61 2.61 -17.45 -19.43
CA TRP A 61 3.36 -18.65 -19.83
C TRP A 61 4.68 -18.36 -20.54
N THR A 62 5.13 -17.10 -20.53
CA THR A 62 6.37 -16.69 -21.21
C THR A 62 7.14 -15.72 -20.36
N ASP A 63 8.46 -15.88 -20.29
CA ASP A 63 9.36 -15.02 -19.51
C ASP A 63 9.18 -13.54 -19.82
N LYS A 64 8.97 -13.21 -21.10
CA LYS A 64 8.74 -11.84 -21.56
C LYS A 64 7.44 -11.25 -21.00
N ALA A 65 6.41 -12.06 -20.82
CA ALA A 65 5.16 -11.60 -20.23
C ALA A 65 5.34 -11.34 -18.73
N ILE A 66 5.99 -12.25 -18.01
CA ILE A 66 6.31 -12.10 -16.57
C ILE A 66 7.17 -10.85 -16.32
N ALA A 67 8.19 -10.64 -17.16
CA ALA A 67 9.09 -9.49 -17.08
C ALA A 67 8.39 -8.15 -17.31
N ARG A 68 7.24 -8.15 -18.00
CA ARG A 68 6.44 -6.93 -18.27
C ARG A 68 5.36 -6.71 -17.22
N THR A 69 4.69 -7.76 -16.78
CA THR A 69 3.53 -7.67 -15.89
C THR A 69 3.93 -7.25 -14.49
N THR A 70 5.05 -7.76 -13.96
CA THR A 70 5.54 -7.40 -12.62
C THR A 70 5.78 -5.89 -12.45
N PRO A 71 6.60 -5.22 -13.30
CA PRO A 71 6.76 -3.76 -13.20
C PRO A 71 5.46 -3.01 -13.53
N ALA A 72 4.63 -3.53 -14.44
CA ALA A 72 3.34 -2.93 -14.75
C ALA A 72 2.36 -2.95 -13.57
N LEU A 73 2.47 -3.88 -12.62
CA LEU A 73 1.67 -3.89 -11.38
C LEU A 73 2.24 -3.00 -10.28
N LEU A 74 3.57 -2.81 -10.23
CA LEU A 74 4.21 -1.87 -9.30
C LEU A 74 3.92 -0.40 -9.65
N GLY A 75 3.62 -0.10 -10.92
CA GLY A 75 3.15 1.23 -11.34
C GLY A 75 1.87 1.67 -10.61
N PRO A 76 0.76 0.92 -10.70
CA PRO A 76 -0.46 1.16 -9.93
C PRO A 76 -0.24 1.21 -8.42
N TYR A 77 0.64 0.37 -7.86
CA TYR A 77 0.98 0.45 -6.43
C TYR A 77 1.49 1.84 -6.05
N SER A 78 2.41 2.37 -6.87
CA SER A 78 3.00 3.70 -6.67
C SER A 78 1.94 4.79 -6.81
N LEU A 79 1.09 4.70 -7.82
CA LEU A 79 0.03 5.67 -8.09
C LEU A 79 -1.02 5.70 -6.98
N ILE A 80 -1.48 4.53 -6.53
CA ILE A 80 -2.39 4.39 -5.38
C ILE A 80 -1.76 5.00 -4.13
N SER A 81 -0.47 4.75 -3.88
CA SER A 81 0.23 5.29 -2.71
C SER A 81 0.29 6.82 -2.72
N LEU A 82 0.55 7.42 -3.88
CA LEU A 82 0.57 8.88 -4.05
C LEU A 82 -0.83 9.49 -3.86
N TRP A 83 -1.85 8.94 -4.54
CA TRP A 83 -3.23 9.42 -4.39
C TRP A 83 -3.77 9.24 -2.98
N ALA A 84 -3.40 8.15 -2.30
CA ALA A 84 -3.76 7.94 -0.91
C ALA A 84 -3.13 8.97 0.02
N GLY A 85 -1.95 9.52 -0.32
CA GLY A 85 -1.34 10.63 0.42
C GLY A 85 -2.19 11.89 0.42
N ASP A 86 -2.92 12.15 -0.67
CA ASP A 86 -3.84 13.29 -0.78
C ASP A 86 -5.23 12.97 -0.18
N LEU A 87 -5.71 11.74 -0.33
CA LEU A 87 -7.04 11.31 0.12
C LEU A 87 -7.12 10.99 1.62
N LEU A 88 -6.08 10.41 2.19
CA LEU A 88 -6.04 9.98 3.58
C LEU A 88 -5.27 11.01 4.41
N THR A 89 -5.96 11.64 5.34
CA THR A 89 -5.36 12.58 6.28
C THR A 89 -5.14 11.92 7.64
N ASN A 90 -4.44 12.60 8.55
CA ASN A 90 -4.29 12.14 9.94
C ASN A 90 -5.62 11.96 10.70
N LYS A 91 -6.74 12.42 10.13
CA LYS A 91 -8.09 12.25 10.70
C LYS A 91 -8.85 11.07 10.08
N SER A 92 -8.30 10.44 9.04
CA SER A 92 -8.93 9.31 8.37
C SER A 92 -8.83 8.06 9.25
N ASN A 93 -9.98 7.41 9.48
CA ASN A 93 -9.99 6.16 10.23
C ASN A 93 -9.68 4.98 9.32
N PRO A 94 -8.80 4.06 9.76
CA PRO A 94 -8.53 2.83 9.01
C PRO A 94 -9.76 1.94 8.98
N TYR A 95 -9.99 1.29 7.83
CA TYR A 95 -11.02 0.29 7.71
C TYR A 95 -10.65 -0.91 8.58
N SER A 96 -11.50 -1.21 9.56
CA SER A 96 -11.26 -2.22 10.59
C SER A 96 -12.41 -3.23 10.61
N ALA A 97 -12.08 -4.52 10.70
CA ALA A 97 -13.08 -5.55 10.93
C ALA A 97 -13.58 -5.51 12.39
N ALA A 98 -14.80 -5.97 12.66
CA ALA A 98 -15.38 -5.95 14.00
C ALA A 98 -14.52 -6.66 15.06
N TRP A 99 -13.77 -7.69 14.65
CA TRP A 99 -12.91 -8.51 15.52
C TRP A 99 -11.45 -8.03 15.57
N TYR A 100 -11.07 -7.02 14.79
CA TYR A 100 -9.70 -6.49 14.76
C TYR A 100 -9.70 -4.98 14.62
N ARG A 101 -9.30 -4.29 15.70
CA ARG A 101 -9.14 -2.84 15.70
C ARG A 101 -7.77 -2.48 15.15
N LYS A 102 -7.77 -1.81 14.01
CA LYS A 102 -6.57 -1.30 13.35
C LYS A 102 -6.35 0.15 13.75
N THR A 103 -5.12 0.50 14.10
CA THR A 103 -4.75 1.86 14.57
C THR A 103 -4.00 2.67 13.52
N SER A 104 -3.44 2.02 12.50
CA SER A 104 -2.65 2.64 11.43
C SER A 104 -3.28 2.35 10.08
N LEU A 105 -3.21 3.33 9.17
CA LEU A 105 -3.62 3.13 7.77
C LEU A 105 -2.64 2.15 7.07
N THR A 106 -3.17 1.27 6.21
CA THR A 106 -2.33 0.41 5.34
C THR A 106 -2.70 0.57 3.88
N PHE A 107 -1.96 -0.12 3.01
CA PHE A 107 -2.22 -0.12 1.57
C PHE A 107 -3.64 -0.61 1.22
N SER A 108 -4.22 -1.53 2.00
CA SER A 108 -5.61 -1.96 1.80
C SER A 108 -6.62 -0.80 2.00
N ASP A 109 -6.36 0.14 2.92
CA ASP A 109 -7.18 1.34 3.09
C ASP A 109 -6.99 2.30 1.91
N ALA A 110 -5.74 2.47 1.46
CA ALA A 110 -5.37 3.30 0.32
C ALA A 110 -6.09 2.85 -0.97
N ILE A 111 -5.98 1.57 -1.33
CA ILE A 111 -6.65 1.03 -2.52
C ILE A 111 -8.18 1.10 -2.40
N GLY A 112 -8.72 0.90 -1.19
CA GLY A 112 -10.16 1.04 -0.92
C GLY A 112 -10.65 2.49 -1.15
N ALA A 113 -9.94 3.47 -0.60
CA ALA A 113 -10.27 4.89 -0.73
C ALA A 113 -10.17 5.36 -2.19
N VAL A 114 -9.10 5.00 -2.89
CA VAL A 114 -8.93 5.33 -4.32
C VAL A 114 -10.04 4.70 -5.16
N ARG A 115 -10.37 3.41 -4.95
CA ARG A 115 -11.46 2.74 -5.66
C ARG A 115 -12.80 3.43 -5.42
N LEU A 116 -13.09 3.84 -4.19
CA LEU A 116 -14.32 4.55 -3.87
C LEU A 116 -14.42 5.89 -4.62
N GLN A 117 -13.33 6.66 -4.66
CA GLN A 117 -13.30 7.93 -5.38
C GLN A 117 -13.51 7.75 -6.88
N LEU A 118 -12.85 6.77 -7.50
CA LEU A 118 -13.06 6.44 -8.91
C LEU A 118 -14.51 6.02 -9.17
N TRP A 119 -15.08 5.19 -8.31
CA TRP A 119 -16.46 4.71 -8.44
C TRP A 119 -17.49 5.85 -8.34
N VAL A 120 -17.34 6.73 -7.35
CA VAL A 120 -18.20 7.91 -7.16
C VAL A 120 -18.08 8.88 -8.34
N GLY A 121 -16.88 9.07 -8.88
CA GLY A 121 -16.64 9.95 -10.02
C GLY A 121 -17.24 9.43 -11.33
N ASP A 122 -17.19 8.12 -11.56
CA ASP A 122 -17.52 7.51 -12.86
C ASP A 122 -19.03 7.12 -12.97
N ILE A 123 -19.61 6.55 -11.91
CA ILE A 123 -21.01 6.04 -11.96
C ILE A 123 -22.04 7.14 -11.75
N ASN A 124 -21.74 8.17 -10.95
CA ASN A 124 -22.69 9.29 -10.80
C ASN A 124 -22.82 10.11 -12.08
N GLN A 125 -21.80 10.16 -12.93
CA GLN A 125 -21.90 10.89 -14.21
C GLN A 125 -22.78 10.17 -15.22
N GLN A 126 -22.86 8.84 -15.16
CA GLN A 126 -23.70 8.03 -16.05
C GLN A 126 -25.13 7.83 -15.52
N SER A 127 -25.41 8.25 -14.28
CA SER A 127 -26.74 8.19 -13.70
C SER A 127 -27.56 9.43 -14.11
N PRO A 128 -28.78 9.29 -14.67
CA PRO A 128 -29.60 10.45 -15.00
C PRO A 128 -29.92 11.26 -13.73
N PRO A 129 -29.87 12.61 -13.80
CA PRO A 129 -30.09 13.49 -12.64
C PRO A 129 -31.52 13.41 -12.09
N HIS A 130 -32.46 12.90 -12.89
CA HIS A 130 -33.84 12.67 -12.51
C HIS A 130 -34.10 11.16 -12.41
N ARG A 131 -34.07 10.63 -11.19
CA ARG A 131 -34.60 9.29 -10.90
C ARG A 131 -36.12 9.40 -10.87
N GLU A 132 -36.80 8.88 -11.89
CA GLU A 132 -38.25 8.66 -11.75
C GLU A 132 -38.46 7.54 -10.72
N PRO A 133 -39.22 7.79 -9.64
CA PRO A 133 -39.55 6.75 -8.68
C PRO A 133 -40.45 5.73 -9.36
N HIS A 134 -39.90 4.57 -9.69
CA HIS A 134 -40.70 3.41 -10.07
C HIS A 134 -41.47 2.93 -8.84
N TYR A 135 -42.71 3.40 -8.69
CA TYR A 135 -43.65 2.84 -7.74
C TYR A 135 -44.04 1.44 -8.24
N ILE A 136 -43.65 0.39 -7.51
CA ILE A 136 -44.12 -0.95 -7.79
C ILE A 136 -45.58 -0.99 -7.33
N GLU A 137 -46.51 -1.02 -8.28
CA GLU A 137 -47.93 -1.10 -7.99
C GLU A 137 -48.23 -2.48 -7.38
N VAL A 138 -48.51 -2.50 -6.08
CA VAL A 138 -48.87 -3.71 -5.33
C VAL A 138 -50.36 -4.01 -5.57
N ALA A 139 -50.74 -4.28 -6.81
CA ALA A 139 -52.11 -4.64 -7.17
C ALA A 139 -52.16 -6.11 -7.60
N GLY A 140 -52.57 -7.01 -6.70
CA GLY A 140 -52.86 -8.39 -7.06
C GLY A 140 -52.68 -9.45 -5.97
N LEU A 141 -52.96 -9.13 -4.70
CA LEU A 141 -53.03 -10.14 -3.63
C LEU A 141 -54.20 -9.82 -2.69
N ILE A 142 -55.41 -9.98 -3.22
CA ILE A 142 -56.64 -10.28 -2.47
C ILE A 142 -57.35 -11.39 -3.23
#